data_AF-A0A0C9UPY1-F1
#
_entry.id   AF-A0A0C9UPY1-F1
#
_cell.length_a   1.000
_cell.length_b   1.000
_cell.length_c   1.000
_cell.angle_alpha   90.00
_cell.angle_beta   90.00
_cell.angle_gamma   90.00
#
_symmetry.space_group_name_H-M   'P 1'
#
loop_
_entity.id
_entity.type
_entity.pdbx_description
1 polymer ?
#
loop_
_entity_poly.entity_id
_entity_poly.type
_entity_poly.pdbx_seq_one_letter_code
_entity_poly.pdbx_strand_id
1 'polypeptide(L)'
;HTSSAWNDRTAEFALYLYLIVHFKDTLLPSSILGFCMTATGVTLSRFAGSLIDDYPKLGVVRFLIITQKLSSTLAYVACAAIIASGPPISTSGFLTPTFLFLLFCACLLHFSNIAISIAVERDWAACIARSPNEEEEADSPPSDDNLACLNTYLRQINLLCKLLAPLFVSTLTIKFDTTMGFKEGIQSTTSIWILSTITFLSMVFELYWIGVVYRRFPGLAEDQSRKNAEREQREVHEDEDLPPQVTLQPMSTWQSICDLFVRIQIYLEELISFSEWREMAHLPIFFSSASISLLYLTVLSFDGIMVSYLKTLYFTDDFIAEMRGICVVTGLIGTAIASPLEKRVGSVRAGNWSIWSMVFSLIPVIISFYEFAPRNEPRNNGPALPLLGALLLFGGMALSRIGLWSFDLIQTKQLQDALVTHPRRNTLTGLQFTMQNVADLMKYILTMILYRPSQFRWAATVSFASVTTGAVTYMVYVKKERGHIAHIPKPAWIKKIL
;
A
#
# COMPACT_ATOMS: atom_id res chain seq x y z
N HIS A 1 14.94 1.08 7.21
CA HIS A 1 13.89 0.76 6.22
C HIS A 1 13.65 -0.74 6.09
N THR A 2 14.60 -1.52 5.56
CA THR A 2 14.44 -2.97 5.29
C THR A 2 13.88 -3.77 6.48
N SER A 3 14.42 -3.57 7.68
CA SER A 3 13.91 -4.23 8.89
C SER A 3 12.43 -3.92 9.16
N SER A 4 12.03 -2.65 9.02
CA SER A 4 10.65 -2.23 9.30
C SER A 4 9.70 -2.75 8.23
N ALA A 5 10.04 -2.59 6.94
CA ALA A 5 9.26 -3.10 5.82
C ALA A 5 9.12 -4.64 5.84
N TRP A 6 10.17 -5.36 6.21
CA TRP A 6 10.13 -6.81 6.37
C TRP A 6 9.14 -7.24 7.45
N ASN A 7 9.21 -6.62 8.64
CA ASN A 7 8.35 -6.97 9.76
C ASN A 7 6.89 -6.61 9.51
N ASP A 8 6.62 -5.46 8.89
CA ASP A 8 5.26 -5.07 8.47
C ASP A 8 4.64 -6.14 7.56
N ARG A 9 5.33 -6.54 6.48
CA ARG A 9 4.83 -7.56 5.55
C ARG A 9 4.74 -8.95 6.15
N THR A 10 5.63 -9.27 7.08
CA THR A 10 5.61 -10.53 7.85
C THR A 10 4.36 -10.58 8.74
N ALA A 11 4.11 -9.53 9.52
CA ALA A 11 2.98 -9.44 10.43
C ALA A 11 1.65 -9.44 9.67
N GLU A 12 1.54 -8.63 8.62
CA GLU A 12 0.35 -8.60 7.76
C GLU A 12 -0.01 -10.02 7.29
N PHE A 13 0.92 -10.72 6.64
CA PHE A 13 0.65 -12.05 6.12
C PHE A 13 0.42 -13.11 7.20
N ALA A 14 1.20 -13.08 8.28
CA ALA A 14 1.10 -14.05 9.38
C ALA A 14 -0.25 -13.99 10.09
N LEU A 15 -0.75 -12.78 10.40
CA LEU A 15 -2.03 -12.61 11.07
C LEU A 15 -3.20 -13.19 10.24
N TYR A 16 -3.20 -12.96 8.92
CA TYR A 16 -4.18 -13.58 8.03
C TYR A 16 -4.06 -15.10 8.00
N LEU A 17 -2.83 -15.62 7.90
CA LEU A 17 -2.59 -17.06 7.84
C LEU A 17 -3.07 -17.77 9.11
N TYR A 18 -2.75 -17.25 10.29
CA TYR A 18 -3.16 -17.84 11.56
C TYR A 18 -4.68 -17.84 11.74
N LEU A 19 -5.36 -16.76 11.35
CA LEU A 19 -6.83 -16.70 11.40
C LEU A 19 -7.48 -17.72 10.45
N ILE A 20 -6.94 -17.90 9.25
CA ILE A 20 -7.47 -18.86 8.27
C ILE A 20 -7.24 -20.31 8.73
N VAL A 21 -6.08 -20.59 9.34
CA VAL A 21 -5.78 -21.94 9.87
C VAL A 21 -6.69 -22.31 11.03
N HIS A 22 -7.05 -21.34 11.88
CA HIS A 22 -7.94 -21.55 13.01
C HIS A 22 -9.42 -21.59 12.59
N PHE A 23 -9.88 -20.61 11.82
CA PHE A 23 -11.27 -20.50 11.33
C PHE A 23 -11.40 -21.07 9.92
N LYS A 24 -11.22 -22.39 9.76
CA LYS A 24 -11.22 -23.04 8.44
C LYS A 24 -12.52 -22.89 7.65
N ASP A 25 -13.64 -22.76 8.37
CA ASP A 25 -14.98 -22.75 7.77
C ASP A 25 -15.50 -21.34 7.43
N THR A 26 -14.76 -20.29 7.76
CA THR A 26 -15.22 -18.91 7.53
C THR A 26 -14.10 -17.92 7.26
N LEU A 27 -14.30 -17.07 6.26
CA LEU A 27 -13.42 -15.94 5.93
C LEU A 27 -13.79 -14.65 6.69
N LEU A 28 -14.82 -14.70 7.54
CA LEU A 28 -15.34 -13.51 8.22
C LEU A 28 -14.30 -12.86 9.15
N PRO A 29 -13.55 -13.60 10.02
CA PRO A 29 -12.60 -12.99 10.94
C PRO A 29 -11.42 -12.29 10.23
N SER A 30 -10.90 -12.90 9.16
CA SER A 30 -9.85 -12.29 8.33
C SER A 30 -10.37 -11.07 7.57
N SER A 31 -11.61 -11.12 7.06
CA SER A 31 -12.23 -9.98 6.38
C SER A 31 -12.44 -8.80 7.33
N ILE A 32 -12.88 -9.05 8.57
CA ILE A 32 -13.04 -8.00 9.59
C ILE A 32 -11.68 -7.40 9.96
N LEU A 33 -10.64 -8.22 10.17
CA LEU A 33 -9.29 -7.76 10.43
C LEU A 33 -8.81 -6.81 9.32
N GLY A 34 -8.95 -7.22 8.05
CA GLY A 34 -8.56 -6.42 6.90
C GLY A 34 -9.34 -5.12 6.75
N PHE A 35 -10.67 -5.20 6.95
CA PHE A 35 -11.54 -4.03 6.94
C PHE A 35 -11.12 -3.03 8.02
N CYS A 36 -10.93 -3.47 9.27
CA CYS A 36 -10.55 -2.60 10.37
C CYS A 36 -9.18 -1.95 10.15
N MET A 37 -8.16 -2.70 9.74
CA MET A 37 -6.84 -2.14 9.43
C MET A 37 -6.93 -1.08 8.33
N THR A 38 -7.64 -1.39 7.23
CA THR A 38 -7.79 -0.47 6.09
C THR A 38 -8.58 0.78 6.51
N ALA A 39 -9.66 0.62 7.26
CA ALA A 39 -10.48 1.72 7.78
C ALA A 39 -9.65 2.62 8.71
N THR A 40 -8.83 2.05 9.59
CA THR A 40 -7.88 2.80 10.43
C THR A 40 -6.89 3.59 9.57
N GLY A 41 -6.37 2.99 8.50
CA GLY A 41 -5.48 3.68 7.58
C GLY A 41 -6.14 4.90 6.94
N VAL A 42 -7.37 4.76 6.47
CA VAL A 42 -8.12 5.88 5.85
C VAL A 42 -8.45 6.97 6.86
N THR A 43 -8.95 6.62 8.05
CA THR A 43 -9.43 7.61 9.03
C THR A 43 -8.30 8.30 9.80
N LEU A 44 -7.19 7.60 10.06
CA LEU A 44 -6.10 8.13 10.88
C LEU A 44 -4.89 8.62 10.08
N SER A 45 -4.91 8.56 8.73
CA SER A 45 -3.79 9.03 7.90
C SER A 45 -3.42 10.50 8.15
N ARG A 46 -4.40 11.39 8.35
CA ARG A 46 -4.12 12.81 8.67
C ARG A 46 -3.52 12.96 10.06
N PHE A 47 -4.07 12.26 11.04
CA PHE A 47 -3.55 12.28 12.41
C PHE A 47 -2.10 11.76 12.46
N ALA A 48 -1.78 10.73 11.67
CA ALA A 48 -0.41 10.27 11.52
C ALA A 48 0.51 11.38 10.99
N GLY A 49 0.07 12.14 9.98
CA GLY A 49 0.80 13.30 9.46
C GLY A 49 1.03 14.39 10.51
N SER A 50 -0.03 14.84 11.20
CA SER A 50 0.09 15.87 12.23
C SER A 50 0.98 15.43 13.39
N LEU A 51 0.89 14.16 13.82
CA LEU A 51 1.73 13.60 14.86
C LEU A 51 3.23 13.69 14.51
N ILE A 52 3.58 13.59 13.23
CA ILE A 52 4.97 13.66 12.76
C ILE A 52 5.45 15.11 12.67
N ASP A 53 4.56 16.04 12.33
CA ASP A 53 4.88 17.46 12.23
C ASP A 53 4.95 18.15 13.61
N ASP A 54 4.10 17.75 14.55
CA ASP A 54 3.95 18.41 15.86
C ASP A 54 5.03 18.07 16.88
N TYR A 55 5.65 16.89 16.74
CA TYR A 55 6.53 16.35 17.75
C TYR A 55 7.96 16.14 17.21
N PRO A 56 8.99 16.05 18.07
CA PRO A 56 10.37 15.93 17.63
C PRO A 56 10.61 14.69 16.77
N LYS A 57 11.10 14.87 15.53
CA LYS A 57 11.34 13.80 14.53
C LYS A 57 11.86 12.49 15.13
N LEU A 58 12.99 12.52 15.84
CA LEU A 58 13.59 11.31 16.41
C LEU A 58 12.72 10.69 17.53
N GLY A 59 12.13 11.53 18.37
CA GLY A 59 11.27 11.07 19.48
C GLY A 59 10.03 10.36 18.97
N VAL A 60 9.35 10.95 18.00
CA VAL A 60 8.15 10.40 17.35
C VAL A 60 8.44 9.07 16.70
N VAL A 61 9.49 9.00 15.86
CA VAL A 61 9.80 7.77 15.15
C VAL A 61 10.18 6.65 16.12
N ARG A 62 10.92 6.95 17.20
CA ARG A 62 11.21 5.95 18.25
C ARG A 62 9.96 5.46 18.96
N PHE A 63 9.06 6.37 19.32
CA PHE A 63 7.78 6.04 19.95
C PHE A 63 6.92 5.16 19.02
N LEU A 64 6.83 5.51 17.74
CA LEU A 64 6.11 4.75 16.73
C LEU A 64 6.72 3.36 16.52
N ILE A 65 8.06 3.23 16.47
CA ILE A 65 8.73 1.92 16.37
C ILE A 65 8.39 1.05 17.58
N ILE A 66 8.45 1.59 18.81
CA ILE A 66 8.09 0.84 20.03
C ILE A 66 6.63 0.39 19.95
N THR A 67 5.73 1.30 19.59
CA THR A 67 4.29 1.03 19.48
C THR A 67 3.99 -0.03 18.41
N GLN A 68 4.63 0.06 17.24
CA GLN A 68 4.57 -0.89 16.14
C GLN A 68 5.00 -2.30 16.58
N LYS A 69 6.16 -2.41 17.23
CA LYS A 69 6.74 -3.72 17.60
C LYS A 69 5.97 -4.36 18.76
N LEU A 70 5.58 -3.55 19.76
CA LEU A 70 4.79 -4.03 20.88
C LEU A 70 3.40 -4.50 20.42
N SER A 71 2.72 -3.73 19.56
CA SER A 71 1.42 -4.12 19.02
C SER A 71 1.50 -5.39 18.16
N SER A 72 2.53 -5.55 17.33
CA SER A 72 2.76 -6.79 16.57
C SER A 72 3.00 -8.00 17.48
N THR A 73 3.82 -7.86 18.52
CA THR A 73 4.07 -8.94 19.48
C THR A 73 2.81 -9.32 20.25
N LEU A 74 2.02 -8.34 20.71
CA LEU A 74 0.74 -8.58 21.37
C LEU A 74 -0.28 -9.25 20.44
N ALA A 75 -0.31 -8.87 19.16
CA ALA A 75 -1.16 -9.52 18.16
C ALA A 75 -0.77 -11.00 17.97
N TYR A 76 0.53 -11.32 17.91
CA TYR A 76 1.00 -12.70 17.86
C TYR A 76 0.62 -13.51 19.10
N VAL A 77 0.77 -12.95 20.30
CA VAL A 77 0.36 -13.59 21.55
C VAL A 77 -1.16 -13.82 21.56
N ALA A 78 -1.96 -12.87 21.07
CA ALA A 78 -3.40 -13.03 20.93
C ALA A 78 -3.76 -14.16 19.95
N CYS A 79 -3.07 -14.27 18.81
CA CYS A 79 -3.23 -15.39 17.89
C CYS A 79 -2.87 -16.73 18.53
N ALA A 80 -1.79 -16.81 19.31
CA ALA A 80 -1.43 -18.03 20.04
C ALA A 80 -2.51 -18.41 21.06
N ALA A 81 -3.07 -17.43 21.78
CA ALA A 81 -4.14 -17.66 22.74
C ALA A 81 -5.44 -18.15 22.05
N ILE A 82 -5.79 -17.59 20.89
CA ILE A 82 -6.92 -18.05 20.09
C ILE A 82 -6.70 -19.50 19.65
N ILE A 83 -5.51 -19.84 19.12
CA ILE A 83 -5.21 -21.21 18.70
C ILE A 83 -5.22 -22.18 19.90
N ALA A 84 -4.67 -21.79 21.04
CA ALA A 84 -4.66 -22.59 22.26
C ALA A 84 -6.06 -22.84 22.84
N SER A 85 -7.03 -21.96 22.55
CA SER A 85 -8.42 -22.11 23.01
C SER A 85 -9.17 -23.27 22.33
N GLY A 86 -8.56 -23.92 21.34
CA GLY A 86 -9.13 -25.05 20.62
C GLY A 86 -10.11 -24.62 19.52
N PRO A 87 -10.69 -25.58 18.78
CA PRO A 87 -11.60 -25.27 17.67
C PRO A 87 -12.85 -24.52 18.17
N PRO A 88 -13.35 -23.53 17.41
CA PRO A 88 -14.50 -22.74 17.82
C PRO A 88 -15.75 -23.61 18.00
N ILE A 89 -16.40 -23.50 19.15
CA ILE A 89 -17.60 -24.28 19.53
C ILE A 89 -18.84 -23.85 18.72
N SER A 90 -18.85 -22.63 18.16
CA SER A 90 -19.93 -22.10 17.31
C SER A 90 -19.41 -21.07 16.29
N THR A 91 -20.04 -21.00 15.11
CA THR A 91 -19.74 -20.03 14.04
C THR A 91 -20.01 -18.57 14.43
N SER A 92 -20.83 -18.31 15.45
CA SER A 92 -21.08 -16.97 16.01
C SER A 92 -20.10 -16.56 17.12
N GLY A 93 -19.22 -17.48 17.56
CA GLY A 93 -18.36 -17.30 18.73
C GLY A 93 -17.00 -16.63 18.49
N PHE A 94 -16.72 -16.10 17.29
CA PHE A 94 -15.41 -15.53 16.98
C PHE A 94 -15.15 -14.15 17.61
N LEU A 95 -16.20 -13.41 18.02
CA LEU A 95 -16.10 -12.13 18.74
C LEU A 95 -15.71 -12.33 20.21
N THR A 96 -14.68 -13.13 20.46
CA THR A 96 -14.10 -13.29 21.79
C THR A 96 -13.39 -11.99 22.19
N PRO A 97 -13.25 -11.69 23.49
CA PRO A 97 -12.42 -10.59 23.97
C PRO A 97 -10.99 -10.63 23.39
N THR A 98 -10.45 -11.84 23.22
CA THR A 98 -9.12 -12.07 22.62
C THR A 98 -9.07 -11.66 21.15
N PHE A 99 -10.13 -11.91 20.37
CA PHE A 99 -10.24 -11.44 18.99
C PHE A 99 -10.39 -9.92 18.89
N LEU A 100 -11.20 -9.31 19.77
CA LEU A 100 -11.31 -7.84 19.81
C LEU A 100 -9.98 -7.18 20.19
N PHE A 101 -9.24 -7.78 21.12
CA PHE A 101 -7.89 -7.34 21.47
C PHE A 101 -6.92 -7.49 20.29
N LEU A 102 -6.98 -8.62 19.56
CA LEU A 102 -6.22 -8.82 18.33
C LEU A 102 -6.51 -7.71 17.30
N LEU A 103 -7.79 -7.37 17.08
CA LEU A 103 -8.19 -6.30 16.16
C LEU A 103 -7.59 -4.96 16.58
N PHE A 104 -7.67 -4.61 17.87
CA PHE A 104 -7.08 -3.38 18.39
C PHE A 104 -5.58 -3.31 18.14
N CYS A 105 -4.84 -4.39 18.47
CA CYS A 105 -3.40 -4.47 18.22
C CYS A 105 -3.07 -4.37 16.72
N ALA A 106 -3.84 -5.02 15.85
CA ALA A 106 -3.62 -4.96 14.40
C ALA A 106 -3.88 -3.56 13.83
N CYS A 107 -4.91 -2.85 14.30
CA CYS A 107 -5.16 -1.46 13.91
C CYS A 107 -4.03 -0.53 14.38
N LEU A 108 -3.56 -0.70 15.62
CA LEU A 108 -2.46 0.10 16.17
C LEU A 108 -1.14 -0.15 15.44
N LEU A 109 -0.88 -1.41 15.07
CA LEU A 109 0.24 -1.81 14.22
C LEU A 109 0.14 -1.11 12.85
N HIS A 110 -1.00 -1.22 12.18
CA HIS A 110 -1.20 -0.63 10.86
C HIS A 110 -1.07 0.89 10.85
N PHE A 111 -1.65 1.57 11.85
CA PHE A 111 -1.49 3.01 12.03
C PHE A 111 -0.02 3.40 12.20
N SER A 112 0.71 2.68 13.05
CA SER A 112 2.13 2.94 13.29
C SER A 112 2.96 2.74 12.02
N ASN A 113 2.64 1.74 11.19
CA ASN A 113 3.28 1.51 9.89
C ASN A 113 3.09 2.70 8.95
N ILE A 114 1.87 3.22 8.85
CA ILE A 114 1.56 4.40 8.02
C ILE A 114 2.35 5.62 8.52
N ALA A 115 2.34 5.87 9.83
CA ALA A 115 3.05 7.01 10.40
C ALA A 115 4.57 6.91 10.19
N ILE A 116 5.18 5.73 10.39
CA ILE A 116 6.60 5.51 10.12
C ILE A 116 6.92 5.71 8.64
N SER A 117 6.05 5.26 7.72
CA SER A 117 6.23 5.46 6.28
C SER A 117 6.20 6.94 5.91
N ILE A 118 5.25 7.72 6.45
CA ILE A 118 5.20 9.17 6.24
C ILE A 118 6.46 9.85 6.80
N ALA A 119 6.88 9.48 8.01
CA ALA A 119 8.04 10.10 8.66
C ALA A 119 9.36 9.76 7.94
N VAL A 120 9.60 8.48 7.68
CA VAL A 120 10.91 8.01 7.20
C VAL A 120 10.98 7.99 5.67
N GLU A 121 9.97 7.44 4.98
CA GLU A 121 10.02 7.27 3.52
C GLU A 121 9.70 8.56 2.76
N ARG A 122 8.96 9.50 3.36
CA ARG A 122 8.58 10.76 2.71
C ARG A 122 9.35 11.95 3.29
N ASP A 123 9.19 12.23 4.58
CA ASP A 123 9.75 13.43 5.22
C ASP A 123 11.29 13.34 5.37
N TRP A 124 11.80 12.30 6.04
CA TRP A 124 13.24 12.16 6.24
C TRP A 124 13.98 11.92 4.93
N ALA A 125 13.43 11.12 4.02
CA ALA A 125 14.01 10.90 2.69
C ALA A 125 14.18 12.23 1.92
N ALA A 126 13.16 13.10 1.95
CA ALA A 126 13.24 14.41 1.34
C ALA A 126 14.26 15.34 2.02
N CYS A 127 14.34 15.34 3.36
CA CYS A 127 15.36 16.11 4.08
C CYS A 127 16.78 15.62 3.79
N ILE A 128 17.00 14.31 3.81
CA ILE A 128 18.32 13.69 3.58
C ILE A 128 18.80 13.95 2.16
N ALA A 129 17.92 13.86 1.16
CA ALA A 129 18.26 14.10 -0.23
C ALA A 129 18.60 15.57 -0.54
N ARG A 130 18.18 16.51 0.33
CA ARG A 130 18.43 17.96 0.22
C ARG A 130 19.65 18.44 1.02
N SER A 131 20.43 17.53 1.63
CA SER A 131 21.48 17.91 2.58
C SER A 131 22.58 18.79 1.94
N PRO A 132 23.16 19.78 2.67
CA PRO A 132 23.86 20.95 2.11
C PRO A 132 25.30 20.71 1.62
N ASN A 133 25.73 19.47 1.42
CA ASN A 133 27.14 19.20 1.07
C ASN A 133 27.51 19.59 -0.39
N GLU A 134 26.63 20.30 -1.09
CA GLU A 134 26.82 20.82 -2.45
C GLU A 134 26.72 22.36 -2.49
N GLU A 135 27.29 23.05 -1.49
CA GLU A 135 27.59 24.50 -1.61
C GLU A 135 28.86 24.78 -2.47
N GLU A 136 29.50 23.77 -3.05
CA GLU A 136 30.64 23.93 -3.98
C GLU A 136 30.36 23.29 -5.35
N GLU A 137 29.47 23.85 -6.15
CA GLU A 137 29.64 24.01 -7.61
C GLU A 137 28.42 24.72 -8.21
N ALA A 138 28.57 26.02 -8.50
CA ALA A 138 27.53 26.92 -8.96
C ALA A 138 27.05 26.69 -10.41
N ASP A 139 27.18 25.47 -10.97
CA ASP A 139 26.85 25.20 -12.39
C ASP A 139 26.17 23.83 -12.65
N SER A 140 25.70 23.14 -11.60
CA SER A 140 25.06 21.82 -11.70
C SER A 140 23.52 21.88 -11.60
N PRO A 141 22.76 21.09 -12.38
CA PRO A 141 21.29 21.07 -12.32
C PRO A 141 20.81 20.50 -10.97
N PRO A 142 19.56 20.79 -10.55
CA PRO A 142 19.13 20.65 -9.16
C PRO A 142 19.11 19.20 -8.66
N SER A 143 19.29 19.08 -7.34
CA SER A 143 19.20 17.95 -6.38
C SER A 143 18.11 16.85 -6.54
N ASP A 144 17.43 16.76 -7.69
CA ASP A 144 16.33 15.82 -7.94
C ASP A 144 16.79 14.36 -8.15
N ASP A 145 18.01 14.16 -8.66
CA ASP A 145 18.54 12.82 -8.95
C ASP A 145 18.81 11.99 -7.68
N ASN A 146 19.27 12.62 -6.60
CA ASN A 146 19.53 11.96 -5.31
C ASN A 146 18.22 11.51 -4.63
N LEU A 147 17.18 12.35 -4.67
CA LEU A 147 15.86 11.99 -4.14
C LEU A 147 15.21 10.87 -4.96
N ALA A 148 15.31 10.93 -6.29
CA ALA A 148 14.81 9.88 -7.18
C ALA A 148 15.52 8.54 -6.94
N CYS A 149 16.84 8.56 -6.75
CA CYS A 149 17.64 7.39 -6.42
C CYS A 149 17.22 6.79 -5.06
N LEU A 150 17.10 7.61 -4.02
CA LEU A 150 16.68 7.16 -2.69
C LEU A 150 15.28 6.57 -2.70
N ASN A 151 14.31 7.24 -3.35
CA ASN A 151 12.95 6.74 -3.51
C ASN A 151 12.92 5.39 -4.25
N THR A 152 13.78 5.23 -5.26
CA THR A 152 13.90 3.97 -6.00
C THR A 152 14.36 2.83 -5.08
N TYR A 153 15.40 3.05 -4.28
CA TYR A 153 15.87 2.05 -3.31
C TYR A 153 14.81 1.70 -2.26
N LEU A 154 14.12 2.70 -1.70
CA LEU A 154 13.03 2.47 -0.75
C LEU A 154 11.91 1.63 -1.36
N ARG A 155 11.53 1.92 -2.62
CA ARG A 155 10.49 1.17 -3.35
C ARG A 155 10.90 -0.25 -3.65
N GLN A 156 12.15 -0.47 -4.09
CA GLN A 156 12.68 -1.82 -4.35
C GLN A 156 12.71 -2.67 -3.09
N ILE A 157 13.12 -2.09 -1.95
CA ILE A 157 13.07 -2.78 -0.65
C ILE A 157 11.64 -3.17 -0.31
N ASN A 158 10.67 -2.25 -0.44
CA ASN A 158 9.26 -2.54 -0.16
C ASN A 158 8.71 -3.67 -1.04
N LEU A 159 9.06 -3.67 -2.33
CA LEU A 159 8.69 -4.72 -3.28
C LEU A 159 9.30 -6.08 -2.92
N LEU A 160 10.58 -6.11 -2.58
CA LEU A 160 11.27 -7.33 -2.14
C LEU A 160 10.66 -7.89 -0.86
N CYS A 161 10.41 -7.04 0.15
CA CYS A 161 9.76 -7.44 1.39
C CYS A 161 8.34 -7.97 1.14
N LYS A 162 7.56 -7.34 0.25
CA LYS A 162 6.20 -7.77 -0.11
C LYS A 162 6.14 -9.17 -0.75
N LEU A 163 7.27 -9.64 -1.28
CA LEU A 163 7.45 -11.02 -1.73
C LEU A 163 7.97 -11.94 -0.64
N LEU A 164 9.17 -11.61 -0.14
CA LEU A 164 10.00 -12.53 0.61
C LEU A 164 9.45 -12.79 2.01
N ALA A 165 8.80 -11.78 2.63
CA ALA A 165 8.23 -11.95 3.97
C ALA A 165 7.09 -12.99 4.00
N PRO A 166 6.08 -12.96 3.10
CA PRO A 166 5.08 -14.03 3.00
C PRO A 166 5.68 -15.43 2.77
N LEU A 167 6.69 -15.55 1.90
CA LEU A 167 7.38 -16.82 1.66
C LEU A 167 8.08 -17.33 2.92
N PHE A 168 8.74 -16.42 3.63
CA PHE A 168 9.37 -16.73 4.91
C PHE A 168 8.34 -17.22 5.93
N VAL A 169 7.22 -16.52 6.11
CA VAL A 169 6.16 -16.95 7.04
C VAL A 169 5.55 -18.30 6.64
N SER A 170 5.28 -18.51 5.34
CA SER A 170 4.69 -19.76 4.85
C SER A 170 5.65 -20.95 5.06
N THR A 171 6.93 -20.81 4.72
CA THR A 171 7.93 -21.86 4.96
C THR A 171 8.13 -22.14 6.45
N LEU A 172 8.07 -21.09 7.28
CA LEU A 172 8.24 -21.19 8.72
C LEU A 172 7.04 -21.92 9.36
N THR A 173 5.81 -21.59 8.98
CA THR A 173 4.60 -22.29 9.48
C THR A 173 4.54 -23.75 9.02
N ILE A 174 4.88 -24.05 7.75
CA ILE A 174 4.93 -25.44 7.27
C ILE A 174 6.00 -26.24 8.02
N LYS A 175 7.22 -25.73 8.13
CA LYS A 175 8.31 -26.47 8.77
C LYS A 175 8.12 -26.61 10.27
N PHE A 176 7.78 -25.53 10.97
CA PHE A 176 7.79 -25.53 12.44
C PHE A 176 6.44 -25.94 13.04
N ASP A 177 5.31 -25.58 12.45
CA ASP A 177 4.00 -25.93 13.03
C ASP A 177 3.49 -27.28 12.52
N THR A 178 3.67 -27.59 11.22
CA THR A 178 3.19 -28.86 10.65
C THR A 178 4.11 -30.03 10.98
N THR A 179 5.44 -29.84 10.93
CA THR A 179 6.41 -30.94 11.15
C THR A 179 6.60 -31.25 12.64
N MET A 180 6.61 -30.25 13.53
CA MET A 180 6.67 -30.52 14.98
C MET A 180 5.31 -30.83 15.59
N GLY A 181 4.20 -30.32 15.05
CA GLY A 181 2.85 -30.69 15.48
C GLY A 181 2.54 -32.19 15.32
N PHE A 182 3.15 -32.86 14.33
CA PHE A 182 3.03 -34.31 14.13
C PHE A 182 3.69 -35.15 15.25
N LYS A 183 4.62 -34.57 16.01
CA LYS A 183 5.37 -35.28 17.06
C LYS A 183 4.70 -35.23 18.44
N GLU A 184 3.85 -34.24 18.70
CA GLU A 184 3.34 -33.95 20.06
C GLU A 184 1.81 -33.94 20.19
N GLY A 185 1.04 -34.06 19.10
CA GLY A 185 -0.43 -34.12 19.17
C GLY A 185 -1.12 -32.82 19.62
N ILE A 186 -0.36 -31.73 19.75
CA ILE A 186 -0.81 -30.37 20.07
C ILE A 186 -0.61 -29.49 18.83
N GLN A 187 -1.53 -28.55 18.56
CA GLN A 187 -1.32 -27.51 17.54
C GLN A 187 -0.12 -26.64 17.96
N SER A 188 1.05 -26.94 17.40
CA SER A 188 2.27 -26.21 17.73
C SER A 188 2.17 -24.76 17.26
N THR A 189 2.36 -23.81 18.18
CA THR A 189 2.43 -22.37 17.91
C THR A 189 3.89 -21.89 17.81
N THR A 190 4.83 -22.76 17.45
CA THR A 190 6.26 -22.43 17.45
C THR A 190 6.56 -21.29 16.49
N SER A 191 5.89 -21.24 15.33
CA SER A 191 6.06 -20.16 14.36
C SER A 191 5.80 -18.78 14.95
N ILE A 192 4.75 -18.66 15.77
CA ILE A 192 4.32 -17.43 16.43
C ILE A 192 5.40 -16.93 17.38
N TRP A 193 6.00 -17.83 18.17
CA TRP A 193 7.07 -17.48 19.10
C TRP A 193 8.36 -17.06 18.39
N ILE A 194 8.70 -17.71 17.27
CA ILE A 194 9.84 -17.30 16.43
C ILE A 194 9.60 -15.90 15.86
N LEU A 195 8.43 -15.64 15.26
CA LEU A 195 8.09 -14.32 14.70
C LEU A 195 8.06 -13.23 15.78
N SER A 196 7.54 -13.54 16.96
CA SER A 196 7.55 -12.63 18.12
C SER A 196 8.97 -12.29 18.56
N THR A 197 9.86 -13.29 18.61
CA THR A 197 11.28 -13.10 18.94
C THR A 197 12.00 -12.24 17.91
N ILE A 198 11.80 -12.54 16.61
CA ILE A 198 12.37 -11.73 15.51
C ILE A 198 11.88 -10.28 15.58
N THR A 199 10.60 -10.08 15.89
CA THR A 199 9.99 -8.75 16.04
C THR A 199 10.64 -7.99 17.20
N PHE A 200 10.82 -8.63 18.35
CA PHE A 200 11.49 -8.03 19.49
C PHE A 200 12.96 -7.67 19.20
N LEU A 201 13.72 -8.58 18.57
CA LEU A 201 15.11 -8.30 18.17
C LEU A 201 15.17 -7.15 17.16
N SER A 202 14.22 -7.10 16.22
CA SER A 202 14.13 -6.01 15.25
C SER A 202 13.81 -4.65 15.89
N MET A 203 13.09 -4.62 17.01
CA MET A 203 12.82 -3.40 17.77
C MET A 203 14.13 -2.79 18.29
N VAL A 204 14.97 -3.60 18.93
CA VAL A 204 16.27 -3.15 19.46
C VAL A 204 17.16 -2.66 18.33
N PHE A 205 17.21 -3.41 17.22
CA PHE A 205 17.95 -3.04 16.03
C PHE A 205 17.46 -1.69 15.45
N GLU A 206 16.16 -1.52 15.24
CA GLU A 206 15.59 -0.31 14.65
C GLU A 206 15.77 0.92 15.54
N LEU A 207 15.61 0.80 16.86
CA LEU A 207 15.82 1.90 17.80
C LEU A 207 17.27 2.38 17.84
N TYR A 208 18.22 1.46 17.73
CA TYR A 208 19.63 1.79 17.62
C TYR A 208 19.93 2.51 16.30
N TRP A 209 19.58 1.90 15.18
CA TRP A 209 19.94 2.41 13.85
C TRP A 209 19.23 3.70 13.48
N ILE A 210 17.98 3.90 13.90
CA ILE A 210 17.29 5.18 13.64
C ILE A 210 17.97 6.34 14.37
N GLY A 211 18.54 6.08 15.55
CA GLY A 211 19.35 7.05 16.28
C GLY A 211 20.66 7.37 15.58
N VAL A 212 21.31 6.35 15.00
CA VAL A 212 22.52 6.53 14.19
C VAL A 212 22.24 7.38 12.95
N VAL A 213 21.15 7.08 12.22
CA VAL A 213 20.74 7.85 11.03
C VAL A 213 20.48 9.31 11.39
N TYR A 214 19.70 9.57 12.44
CA TYR A 214 19.40 10.94 12.86
C TYR A 214 20.66 11.75 13.23
N ARG A 215 21.63 11.11 13.91
CA ARG A 215 22.91 11.77 14.24
C ARG A 215 23.81 11.99 13.02
N ARG A 216 23.70 11.16 11.98
CA ARG A 216 24.53 11.24 10.78
C ARG A 216 24.09 12.34 9.82
N PHE A 217 22.81 12.68 9.82
CA PHE A 217 22.23 13.69 8.93
C PHE A 217 21.77 14.92 9.74
N PRO A 218 22.66 15.89 9.99
CA PRO A 218 22.33 17.08 10.81
C PRO A 218 21.18 17.91 10.21
N GLY A 219 20.98 17.86 8.90
CA GLY A 219 19.86 18.51 8.22
C GLY A 219 18.47 18.09 8.74
N LEU A 220 18.34 16.92 9.37
CA LEU A 220 17.08 16.53 10.05
C LEU A 220 16.82 17.34 11.32
N ALA A 221 17.88 17.65 12.09
CA ALA A 221 17.78 18.48 13.29
C ALA A 221 17.58 19.96 12.93
N GLU A 222 18.23 20.44 11.87
CA GLU A 222 18.04 21.79 11.34
C GLU A 222 16.61 22.00 10.82
N ASP A 223 16.07 21.05 10.06
CA ASP A 223 14.68 21.09 9.59
C ASP A 223 13.68 21.13 10.76
N GLN A 224 13.93 20.37 11.83
CA GLN A 224 13.12 20.41 13.04
C GLN A 224 13.18 21.80 13.70
N SER A 225 14.38 22.35 13.88
CA SER A 225 14.56 23.68 14.50
C SER A 225 13.87 24.77 13.68
N ARG A 226 13.93 24.68 12.35
CA ARG A 226 13.20 25.59 11.45
C ARG A 226 11.69 25.48 11.64
N LYS A 227 11.13 24.26 11.63
CA LYS A 227 9.69 24.04 11.86
C LYS A 227 9.24 24.57 13.24
N ASN A 228 10.06 24.38 14.27
CA ASN A 228 9.77 24.89 15.62
C ASN A 228 9.78 26.44 15.64
N ALA A 229 10.76 27.08 15.02
CA ALA A 229 10.83 28.54 14.95
C ALA A 229 9.65 29.14 14.16
N GLU A 230 9.25 28.51 13.05
CA GLU A 230 8.05 28.90 12.30
C GLU A 230 6.76 28.74 13.13
N ARG A 231 6.71 27.77 14.04
CA ARG A 231 5.58 27.55 14.94
C ARG A 231 5.52 28.58 16.06
N GLU A 232 6.66 28.85 16.71
CA GLU A 232 6.77 29.91 17.73
C GLU A 232 6.37 31.28 17.16
N GLN A 233 6.76 31.57 15.91
CA GLN A 233 6.34 32.80 15.23
C GLN A 233 4.82 32.88 14.99
N ARG A 234 4.16 31.75 14.69
CA ARG A 234 2.70 31.71 14.52
C ARG A 234 1.96 31.88 15.84
N GLU A 235 2.44 31.23 16.90
CA GLU A 235 1.83 31.32 18.24
C GLU A 235 1.92 32.76 18.80
N VAL A 236 3.05 33.44 18.57
CA VAL A 236 3.20 34.87 18.96
C VAL A 236 2.25 35.78 18.16
N HIS A 237 2.01 35.49 16.88
CA HIS A 237 1.10 36.29 16.05
C HIS A 237 -0.38 36.06 16.41
N GLU A 238 -0.76 34.84 16.83
CA GLU A 238 -2.11 34.54 17.30
C GLU A 238 -2.40 35.17 18.68
N ASP A 239 -1.42 35.20 19.60
CA ASP A 239 -1.58 35.81 20.93
C ASP A 239 -1.68 37.35 20.89
N GLU A 240 -1.17 38.01 19.85
CA GLU A 240 -1.24 39.48 19.70
C GLU A 240 -2.65 39.96 19.29
N ASP A 241 -3.49 39.07 18.74
CA ASP A 241 -4.83 39.36 18.22
C ASP A 241 -5.99 39.01 19.19
N LEU A 242 -5.72 38.48 20.39
CA LEU A 242 -6.73 38.02 21.36
C LEU A 242 -6.88 38.97 22.58
N PRO A 243 -8.12 39.34 22.99
CA PRO A 243 -8.34 40.11 24.22
C PRO A 243 -8.03 39.29 25.48
N PRO A 244 -7.67 39.93 26.61
CA PRO A 244 -7.05 39.23 27.74
C PRO A 244 -8.04 38.37 28.55
N GLN A 245 -7.57 37.16 28.87
CA GLN A 245 -8.03 36.17 29.86
C GLN A 245 -9.03 35.09 29.42
N VAL A 246 -8.52 33.86 29.24
CA VAL A 246 -9.13 32.66 29.82
C VAL A 246 -8.03 31.73 30.36
N THR A 247 -8.07 31.47 31.66
CA THR A 247 -7.17 30.57 32.40
C THR A 247 -7.31 29.13 31.91
N LEU A 248 -6.22 28.54 31.43
CA LEU A 248 -6.15 27.14 30.98
C LEU A 248 -6.38 26.17 32.16
N GLN A 249 -7.49 25.42 32.11
CA GLN A 249 -7.69 24.23 32.93
C GLN A 249 -6.89 23.04 32.37
N PRO A 250 -6.44 22.10 33.21
CA PRO A 250 -5.64 20.96 32.74
C PRO A 250 -6.47 20.09 31.79
N MET A 251 -6.01 20.01 30.54
CA MET A 251 -6.65 19.32 29.43
C MET A 251 -6.82 17.82 29.74
N SER A 252 -8.07 17.36 29.76
CA SER A 252 -8.41 15.97 30.09
C SER A 252 -8.34 15.08 28.84
N THR A 253 -7.88 13.84 28.99
CA THR A 253 -7.68 12.84 27.91
C THR A 253 -8.93 12.62 27.03
N TRP A 254 -10.13 12.90 27.55
CA TRP A 254 -11.39 12.82 26.82
C TRP A 254 -11.60 13.98 25.82
N GLN A 255 -11.05 15.17 26.09
CA GLN A 255 -11.09 16.29 25.16
C GLN A 255 -10.23 16.05 23.92
N SER A 256 -9.09 15.37 24.05
CA SER A 256 -8.26 14.98 22.90
C SER A 256 -8.95 13.95 21.99
N ILE A 257 -9.77 13.06 22.56
CA ILE A 257 -10.57 12.09 21.80
C ILE A 257 -11.72 12.80 21.08
N CYS A 258 -12.42 13.73 21.75
CA CYS A 258 -13.44 14.56 21.10
C CYS A 258 -12.85 15.45 19.99
N ASP A 259 -11.66 16.05 20.22
CA ASP A 259 -10.96 16.83 19.21
C ASP A 259 -10.52 15.97 18.01
N LEU A 260 -10.11 14.72 18.26
CA LEU A 260 -9.85 13.73 17.21
C LEU A 260 -11.12 13.42 16.39
N PHE A 261 -12.28 13.21 17.03
CA PHE A 261 -13.55 12.96 16.33
C PHE A 261 -14.04 14.18 15.55
N VAL A 262 -13.94 15.38 16.11
CA VAL A 262 -14.27 16.64 15.42
C VAL A 262 -13.33 16.86 14.23
N ARG A 263 -12.03 16.57 14.37
CA ARG A 263 -11.08 16.63 13.25
C ARG A 263 -11.33 15.56 12.18
N ILE A 264 -11.78 14.36 12.56
CA ILE A 264 -12.23 13.32 11.60
C ILE A 264 -13.49 13.79 10.88
N GLN A 265 -14.43 14.44 11.58
CA GLN A 265 -15.61 15.02 10.97
C GLN A 265 -15.23 16.16 10.00
N ILE A 266 -14.32 17.05 10.39
CA ILE A 266 -13.75 18.09 9.51
C ILE A 266 -13.02 17.45 8.33
N TYR A 267 -12.32 16.33 8.51
CA TYR A 267 -11.67 15.61 7.41
C TYR A 267 -12.67 14.98 6.44
N LEU A 268 -13.79 14.46 6.94
CA LEU A 268 -14.90 14.00 6.11
C LEU A 268 -15.56 15.18 5.38
N GLU A 269 -15.69 16.33 6.02
CA GLU A 269 -16.20 17.58 5.42
C GLU A 269 -15.22 18.17 4.39
N GLU A 270 -13.89 18.11 4.62
CA GLU A 270 -12.83 18.50 3.67
C GLU A 270 -12.68 17.50 2.51
N LEU A 271 -12.80 16.19 2.76
CA LEU A 271 -12.93 15.16 1.73
C LEU A 271 -14.12 15.41 0.80
N ILE A 272 -15.15 16.12 1.29
CA ILE A 272 -16.35 16.53 0.55
C ILE A 272 -16.24 18.00 0.09
N SER A 273 -15.12 18.69 0.35
CA SER A 273 -14.92 20.08 -0.06
C SER A 273 -14.86 20.16 -1.58
N PHE A 274 -16.00 20.52 -2.17
CA PHE A 274 -16.20 20.59 -3.61
C PHE A 274 -15.19 21.51 -4.30
N SER A 275 -14.62 22.48 -3.59
CA SER A 275 -13.66 23.45 -4.14
C SER A 275 -12.30 22.82 -4.48
N GLU A 276 -11.79 21.91 -3.65
CA GLU A 276 -10.49 21.25 -3.85
C GLU A 276 -10.55 20.18 -4.94
N TRP A 277 -11.64 19.41 -4.96
CA TRP A 277 -11.92 18.47 -6.04
C TRP A 277 -12.12 19.18 -7.37
N ARG A 278 -12.79 20.33 -7.36
CA ARG A 278 -12.96 21.16 -8.55
C ARG A 278 -11.62 21.71 -9.05
N GLU A 279 -10.76 22.18 -8.15
CA GLU A 279 -9.41 22.61 -8.52
C GLU A 279 -8.61 21.46 -9.14
N MET A 280 -8.58 20.30 -8.50
CA MET A 280 -7.90 19.12 -9.03
C MET A 280 -8.44 18.75 -10.42
N ALA A 281 -9.77 18.74 -10.60
CA ALA A 281 -10.43 18.41 -11.87
C ALA A 281 -10.11 19.37 -13.02
N HIS A 282 -9.74 20.62 -12.71
CA HIS A 282 -9.32 21.60 -13.71
C HIS A 282 -7.87 21.40 -14.17
N LEU A 283 -7.04 20.72 -13.37
CA LEU A 283 -5.67 20.42 -13.76
C LEU A 283 -5.62 19.33 -14.84
N PRO A 284 -4.74 19.45 -15.86
CA PRO A 284 -4.63 18.45 -16.91
C PRO A 284 -4.24 17.07 -16.35
N ILE A 285 -3.44 17.05 -15.28
CA ILE A 285 -2.98 15.83 -14.60
C ILE A 285 -4.11 15.01 -13.97
N PHE A 286 -5.30 15.58 -13.77
CA PHE A 286 -6.46 14.90 -13.18
C PHE A 286 -6.76 13.56 -13.85
N PHE A 287 -6.76 13.50 -15.18
CA PHE A 287 -7.07 12.28 -15.93
C PHE A 287 -5.99 11.21 -15.74
N SER A 288 -4.73 11.63 -15.52
CA SER A 288 -3.63 10.74 -15.16
C SER A 288 -3.82 10.18 -13.74
N SER A 289 -4.16 11.04 -12.77
CA SER A 289 -4.47 10.66 -11.38
C SER A 289 -5.70 9.76 -11.27
N ALA A 290 -6.76 10.04 -12.03
CA ALA A 290 -7.95 9.20 -12.12
C ALA A 290 -7.63 7.82 -12.71
N SER A 291 -6.78 7.78 -13.75
CA SER A 291 -6.31 6.53 -14.35
C SER A 291 -5.61 5.63 -13.34
N ILE A 292 -4.58 6.12 -12.64
CA ILE A 292 -3.88 5.29 -11.64
C ILE A 292 -4.81 4.85 -10.50
N SER A 293 -5.77 5.68 -10.12
CA SER A 293 -6.75 5.34 -9.07
C SER A 293 -7.65 4.18 -9.49
N LEU A 294 -8.10 4.14 -10.75
CA LEU A 294 -8.90 3.02 -11.27
C LEU A 294 -8.13 1.67 -11.27
N LEU A 295 -6.80 1.70 -11.32
CA LEU A 295 -5.98 0.49 -11.25
C LEU A 295 -6.00 -0.15 -9.83
N TYR A 296 -6.35 0.59 -8.78
CA TYR A 296 -6.51 0.07 -7.43
C TYR A 296 -7.82 -0.73 -7.25
N LEU A 297 -8.83 -0.48 -8.09
CA LEU A 297 -10.03 -1.30 -8.17
C LEU A 297 -9.74 -2.58 -8.99
N THR A 298 -8.90 -3.45 -8.46
CA THR A 298 -8.56 -4.73 -9.10
C THR A 298 -8.45 -5.88 -8.12
N VAL A 299 -9.14 -6.98 -8.42
CA VAL A 299 -8.95 -8.28 -7.76
C VAL A 299 -7.96 -9.17 -8.52
N LEU A 300 -7.47 -8.74 -9.69
CA LEU A 300 -6.57 -9.50 -10.57
C LEU A 300 -5.11 -9.34 -10.15
N SER A 301 -4.87 -9.58 -8.87
CA SER A 301 -3.68 -9.21 -8.17
C SER A 301 -3.40 -10.28 -7.13
N PHE A 302 -2.14 -10.68 -6.91
CA PHE A 302 -1.74 -11.57 -5.82
C PHE A 302 -1.85 -10.91 -4.43
N ASP A 303 -3.05 -10.44 -4.10
CA ASP A 303 -3.48 -10.01 -2.79
C ASP A 303 -4.31 -11.12 -2.12
N GLY A 304 -4.74 -10.87 -0.88
CA GLY A 304 -5.47 -11.87 -0.10
C GLY A 304 -6.72 -12.40 -0.80
N ILE A 305 -7.43 -11.56 -1.56
CA ILE A 305 -8.66 -11.92 -2.28
C ILE A 305 -8.39 -12.98 -3.35
N MET A 306 -7.42 -12.73 -4.23
CA MET A 306 -7.08 -13.70 -5.28
C MET A 306 -6.51 -14.99 -4.69
N VAL A 307 -5.65 -14.90 -3.67
CA VAL A 307 -5.11 -16.08 -3.00
C VAL A 307 -6.23 -16.93 -2.40
N SER A 308 -7.20 -16.30 -1.73
CA SER A 308 -8.39 -16.98 -1.21
C SER A 308 -9.19 -17.66 -2.33
N TYR A 309 -9.37 -17.01 -3.48
CA TYR A 309 -10.04 -17.63 -4.63
C TYR A 309 -9.25 -18.82 -5.19
N LEU A 310 -7.93 -18.68 -5.40
CA LEU A 310 -7.07 -19.76 -5.90
C LEU A 310 -7.07 -20.98 -4.99
N LYS A 311 -7.20 -20.77 -3.67
CA LYS A 311 -7.39 -21.85 -2.71
C LYS A 311 -8.67 -22.65 -2.91
N THR A 312 -9.76 -21.99 -3.32
CA THR A 312 -11.01 -22.70 -3.68
C THR A 312 -10.87 -23.57 -4.94
N LEU A 313 -9.84 -23.33 -5.75
CA LEU A 313 -9.50 -24.12 -6.94
C LEU A 313 -8.51 -25.25 -6.65
N TYR A 314 -8.21 -25.51 -5.38
CA TYR A 314 -7.28 -26.56 -4.90
C TYR A 314 -5.83 -26.40 -5.38
N PHE A 315 -5.39 -25.18 -5.69
CA PHE A 315 -3.95 -24.93 -5.89
C PHE A 315 -3.18 -25.11 -4.58
N THR A 316 -2.01 -25.76 -4.64
CA THR A 316 -1.14 -25.98 -3.49
C THR A 316 -0.55 -24.66 -2.98
N ASP A 317 -0.26 -24.58 -1.68
CA ASP A 317 0.38 -23.39 -1.07
C ASP A 317 1.70 -23.05 -1.74
N ASP A 318 2.53 -24.06 -1.96
CA ASP A 318 3.85 -23.92 -2.57
C ASP A 318 3.77 -23.34 -3.98
N PHE A 319 2.79 -23.77 -4.77
CA PHE A 319 2.62 -23.27 -6.14
C PHE A 319 2.11 -21.82 -6.15
N ILE A 320 1.15 -21.46 -5.28
CA ILE A 320 0.68 -20.08 -5.15
C ILE A 320 1.84 -19.17 -4.72
N ALA A 321 2.66 -19.62 -3.78
CA ALA A 321 3.86 -18.94 -3.31
C ALA A 321 4.88 -18.71 -4.45
N GLU A 322 5.14 -19.72 -5.27
CA GLU A 322 6.04 -19.62 -6.44
C GLU A 322 5.53 -18.61 -7.46
N MET A 323 4.24 -18.68 -7.84
CA MET A 323 3.66 -17.75 -8.82
C MET A 323 3.67 -16.31 -8.31
N ARG A 324 3.49 -16.11 -6.99
CA ARG A 324 3.67 -14.79 -6.36
C ARG A 324 5.11 -14.30 -6.47
N GLY A 325 6.08 -15.21 -6.33
CA GLY A 325 7.51 -15.04 -6.68
C GLY A 325 7.70 -14.40 -8.03
N ILE A 326 7.17 -15.06 -9.06
CA ILE A 326 7.26 -14.62 -10.45
C ILE A 326 6.64 -13.23 -10.62
N CYS A 327 5.46 -12.99 -10.03
CA CYS A 327 4.80 -11.68 -10.08
C CYS A 327 5.66 -10.53 -9.54
N VAL A 328 6.44 -10.78 -8.50
CA VAL A 328 7.33 -9.76 -7.95
C VAL A 328 8.55 -9.55 -8.85
N VAL A 329 9.14 -10.62 -9.39
CA VAL A 329 10.22 -10.49 -10.38
C VAL A 329 9.75 -9.66 -11.57
N THR A 330 8.57 -9.94 -12.12
CA THR A 330 7.98 -9.14 -13.21
C THR A 330 7.66 -7.71 -12.78
N GLY A 331 7.30 -7.47 -11.51
CA GLY A 331 7.11 -6.12 -10.99
C GLY A 331 8.43 -5.33 -10.91
N LEU A 332 9.51 -5.95 -10.44
CA LEU A 332 10.85 -5.36 -10.43
C LEU A 332 11.33 -5.04 -11.85
N ILE A 333 11.08 -5.94 -12.81
CA ILE A 333 11.33 -5.69 -14.23
C ILE A 333 10.54 -4.45 -14.71
N GLY A 334 9.26 -4.32 -14.33
CA GLY A 334 8.45 -3.13 -14.62
C GLY A 334 9.08 -1.84 -14.09
N THR A 335 9.61 -1.87 -12.86
CA THR A 335 10.32 -0.69 -12.30
C THR A 335 11.61 -0.38 -13.04
N ALA A 336 12.38 -1.39 -13.44
CA ALA A 336 13.61 -1.22 -14.20
C ALA A 336 13.36 -0.70 -15.63
N ILE A 337 12.24 -1.08 -16.25
CA ILE A 337 11.84 -0.65 -17.60
C ILE A 337 11.29 0.79 -17.62
N ALA A 338 10.76 1.30 -16.51
CA ALA A 338 10.13 2.62 -16.45
C ALA A 338 11.04 3.75 -16.96
N SER A 339 12.26 3.87 -16.41
CA SER A 339 13.22 4.90 -16.80
C SER A 339 13.70 4.82 -18.26
N PRO A 340 14.18 3.67 -18.78
CA PRO A 340 14.59 3.59 -20.18
C PRO A 340 13.44 3.76 -21.16
N LEU A 341 12.22 3.33 -20.81
CA LEU A 341 11.03 3.56 -21.62
C LEU A 341 10.73 5.07 -21.70
N GLU A 342 10.72 5.75 -20.55
CA GLU A 342 10.51 7.20 -20.48
C GLU A 342 11.55 7.98 -21.29
N LYS A 343 12.85 7.66 -21.15
CA LYS A 343 13.93 8.33 -21.89
C LYS A 343 13.81 8.18 -23.40
N ARG A 344 13.27 7.04 -23.89
CA ARG A 344 13.18 6.76 -25.34
C ARG A 344 11.94 7.35 -25.99
N VAL A 345 10.77 7.27 -25.34
CA VAL A 345 9.50 7.65 -25.98
C VAL A 345 8.84 8.88 -25.35
N GLY A 346 9.40 9.40 -24.26
CA GLY A 346 8.86 10.51 -23.47
C GLY A 346 7.81 10.05 -22.46
N SER A 347 7.69 10.77 -21.35
CA SER A 347 6.87 10.39 -20.18
C SER A 347 5.42 10.04 -20.54
N VAL A 348 4.72 10.92 -21.26
CA VAL A 348 3.31 10.73 -21.62
C VAL A 348 3.10 9.49 -22.51
N ARG A 349 4.02 9.20 -23.44
CA ARG A 349 3.91 7.99 -24.30
C ARG A 349 4.30 6.74 -23.55
N ALA A 350 5.31 6.83 -22.69
CA ALA A 350 5.76 5.73 -21.85
C ALA A 350 4.62 5.26 -20.94
N GLY A 351 3.92 6.19 -20.27
CA GLY A 351 2.74 5.87 -19.47
C GLY A 351 1.64 5.18 -20.29
N ASN A 352 1.38 5.65 -21.52
CA ASN A 352 0.38 5.03 -22.39
C ASN A 352 0.79 3.61 -22.82
N TRP A 353 2.06 3.37 -23.14
CA TRP A 353 2.57 2.03 -23.44
C TRP A 353 2.43 1.10 -22.22
N SER A 354 2.79 1.58 -21.03
CA SER A 354 2.76 0.79 -19.80
C SER A 354 1.33 0.36 -19.45
N ILE A 355 0.35 1.28 -19.44
CA ILE A 355 -1.04 0.93 -19.09
C ILE A 355 -1.71 0.02 -20.12
N TRP A 356 -1.46 0.21 -21.42
CA TRP A 356 -2.01 -0.68 -22.46
C TRP A 356 -1.35 -2.05 -22.47
N SER A 357 -0.05 -2.14 -22.19
CA SER A 357 0.61 -3.43 -22.02
C SER A 357 -0.01 -4.23 -20.85
N MET A 358 -0.39 -3.56 -19.77
CA MET A 358 -1.14 -4.15 -18.66
C MET A 358 -2.51 -4.65 -19.12
N VAL A 359 -3.30 -3.83 -19.82
CA VAL A 359 -4.61 -4.25 -20.37
C VAL A 359 -4.48 -5.50 -21.23
N PHE A 360 -3.56 -5.51 -22.21
CA PHE A 360 -3.39 -6.66 -23.11
C PHE A 360 -2.97 -7.94 -22.38
N SER A 361 -2.11 -7.81 -21.36
CA SER A 361 -1.70 -8.97 -20.54
C SER A 361 -2.82 -9.53 -19.66
N LEU A 362 -3.88 -8.76 -19.37
CA LEU A 362 -5.03 -9.24 -18.59
C LEU A 362 -6.13 -9.89 -19.45
N ILE A 363 -6.12 -9.72 -20.77
CA ILE A 363 -7.04 -10.43 -21.68
C ILE A 363 -6.98 -11.96 -21.49
N PRO A 364 -5.80 -12.63 -21.49
CA PRO A 364 -5.74 -14.07 -21.25
C PRO A 364 -6.25 -14.46 -19.85
N VAL A 365 -6.12 -13.59 -18.86
CA VAL A 365 -6.65 -13.81 -17.51
C VAL A 365 -8.18 -13.92 -17.55
N ILE A 366 -8.85 -12.99 -18.25
CA ILE A 366 -10.31 -13.03 -18.42
C ILE A 366 -10.74 -14.27 -19.20
N ILE A 367 -10.04 -14.63 -20.27
CA ILE A 367 -10.30 -15.87 -21.01
C ILE A 367 -10.23 -17.08 -20.06
N SER A 368 -9.26 -17.10 -19.15
CA SER A 368 -9.16 -18.16 -18.14
C SER A 368 -10.39 -18.27 -17.24
N PHE A 369 -10.95 -17.15 -16.82
CA PHE A 369 -12.14 -17.15 -15.96
C PHE A 369 -13.42 -17.60 -16.67
N TYR A 370 -13.54 -17.38 -17.98
CA TYR A 370 -14.76 -17.74 -18.72
C TYR A 370 -14.73 -19.14 -19.32
N GLU A 371 -13.57 -19.57 -19.82
CA GLU A 371 -13.41 -20.85 -20.52
C GLU A 371 -12.99 -21.99 -19.59
N PHE A 372 -12.17 -21.71 -18.58
CA PHE A 372 -11.50 -22.76 -17.80
C PHE A 372 -11.90 -22.82 -16.32
N ALA A 373 -12.54 -21.79 -15.77
CA ALA A 373 -12.97 -21.80 -14.37
C ALA A 373 -14.23 -22.69 -14.16
N PRO A 374 -14.27 -23.49 -13.07
CA PRO A 374 -15.41 -24.35 -12.77
C PRO A 374 -16.70 -23.55 -12.58
N ARG A 375 -17.79 -23.97 -13.24
CA ARG A 375 -19.07 -23.25 -13.18
C ARG A 375 -19.95 -23.71 -12.02
N ASN A 376 -20.09 -25.02 -11.79
CA ASN A 376 -21.10 -25.57 -10.87
C ASN A 376 -20.72 -26.87 -10.11
N GLU A 377 -19.52 -27.45 -10.26
CA GLU A 377 -19.23 -28.76 -9.64
C GLU A 377 -17.95 -28.79 -8.78
N PRO A 378 -18.03 -29.29 -7.53
CA PRO A 378 -16.84 -29.70 -6.78
C PRO A 378 -16.31 -31.00 -7.40
N ARG A 379 -15.19 -30.91 -8.13
CA ARG A 379 -14.56 -32.07 -8.74
C ARG A 379 -13.55 -32.67 -7.76
N ASN A 380 -13.75 -33.92 -7.36
CA ASN A 380 -13.05 -34.54 -6.24
C ASN A 380 -11.56 -34.86 -6.46
N ASN A 381 -10.96 -34.69 -7.65
CA ASN A 381 -9.54 -35.03 -7.88
C ASN A 381 -8.90 -34.19 -9.01
N GLY A 382 -7.98 -33.27 -8.65
CA GLY A 382 -7.10 -32.52 -9.56
C GLY A 382 -7.22 -30.99 -9.46
N PRO A 383 -6.20 -30.21 -9.91
CA PRO A 383 -6.30 -28.76 -9.97
C PRO A 383 -7.50 -28.36 -10.84
N ALA A 384 -8.32 -27.43 -10.35
CA ALA A 384 -9.60 -27.12 -10.96
C ALA A 384 -9.51 -26.47 -12.35
N LEU A 385 -8.34 -25.99 -12.75
CA LEU A 385 -8.06 -25.46 -14.08
C LEU A 385 -7.12 -26.40 -14.86
N PRO A 386 -7.37 -26.66 -16.16
CA PRO A 386 -6.39 -27.28 -17.03
C PRO A 386 -5.12 -26.44 -17.11
N LEU A 387 -3.98 -27.06 -17.45
CA LEU A 387 -2.67 -26.40 -17.54
C LEU A 387 -2.72 -25.10 -18.36
N LEU A 388 -3.43 -25.11 -19.49
CA LEU A 388 -3.61 -23.92 -20.32
C LEU A 388 -4.33 -22.78 -19.58
N GLY A 389 -5.40 -23.09 -18.83
CA GLY A 389 -6.10 -22.09 -18.01
C GLY A 389 -5.20 -21.53 -16.92
N ALA A 390 -4.47 -22.38 -16.20
CA ALA A 390 -3.50 -21.95 -15.21
C ALA A 390 -2.42 -21.04 -15.82
N LEU A 391 -1.84 -21.40 -16.97
CA LEU A 391 -0.85 -20.60 -17.67
C LEU A 391 -1.39 -19.22 -18.09
N LEU A 392 -2.62 -19.16 -18.60
CA LEU A 392 -3.26 -17.90 -18.99
C LEU A 392 -3.54 -17.00 -17.77
N LEU A 393 -4.03 -17.59 -16.68
CA LEU A 393 -4.31 -16.90 -15.41
C LEU A 393 -3.02 -16.35 -14.79
N PHE A 394 -2.05 -17.22 -14.48
CA PHE A 394 -0.84 -16.85 -13.78
C PHE A 394 0.13 -16.05 -14.66
N GLY A 395 0.30 -16.46 -15.92
CA GLY A 395 1.16 -15.77 -16.88
C GLY A 395 0.64 -14.36 -17.21
N GLY A 396 -0.66 -14.21 -17.43
CA GLY A 396 -1.26 -12.90 -17.67
C GLY A 396 -1.16 -11.97 -16.46
N MET A 397 -1.44 -12.48 -15.25
CA MET A 397 -1.26 -11.71 -14.01
C MET A 397 0.21 -11.30 -13.79
N ALA A 398 1.18 -12.19 -14.04
CA ALA A 398 2.60 -11.86 -13.94
C ALA A 398 3.02 -10.79 -14.94
N LEU A 399 2.71 -10.97 -16.23
CA LEU A 399 3.03 -9.99 -17.27
C LEU A 399 2.41 -8.61 -17.00
N SER A 400 1.19 -8.58 -16.44
CA SER A 400 0.52 -7.32 -16.09
C SER A 400 1.29 -6.48 -15.07
N ARG A 401 2.14 -7.09 -14.24
CA ARG A 401 2.95 -6.37 -13.25
C ARG A 401 4.00 -5.48 -13.92
N ILE A 402 4.53 -5.86 -15.08
CA ILE A 402 5.51 -5.04 -15.81
C ILE A 402 4.87 -3.69 -16.18
N GLY A 403 3.68 -3.74 -16.81
CA GLY A 403 2.94 -2.55 -17.20
C GLY A 403 2.46 -1.73 -15.99
N LEU A 404 1.93 -2.38 -14.96
CA LEU A 404 1.44 -1.74 -13.74
C LEU A 404 2.53 -0.92 -13.04
N TRP A 405 3.66 -1.55 -12.69
CA TRP A 405 4.72 -0.90 -11.92
C TRP A 405 5.49 0.13 -12.75
N SER A 406 5.58 -0.08 -14.08
CA SER A 406 6.12 0.94 -14.98
C SER A 406 5.21 2.17 -15.03
N PHE A 407 3.89 1.96 -15.18
CA PHE A 407 2.91 3.04 -15.19
C PHE A 407 2.87 3.81 -13.88
N ASP A 408 2.92 3.11 -12.74
CA ASP A 408 2.92 3.71 -11.39
C ASP A 408 4.07 4.72 -11.21
N LEU A 409 5.30 4.34 -11.57
CA LEU A 409 6.46 5.23 -11.47
C LEU A 409 6.36 6.43 -12.42
N ILE A 410 5.97 6.19 -13.68
CA ILE A 410 5.83 7.24 -14.69
C ILE A 410 4.73 8.23 -14.27
N GLN A 411 3.59 7.73 -13.79
CA GLN A 411 2.47 8.55 -13.36
C GLN A 411 2.82 9.36 -12.11
N THR A 412 3.51 8.75 -11.14
CA THR A 412 3.97 9.44 -9.94
C THR A 412 4.87 10.62 -10.31
N LYS A 413 5.81 10.40 -11.24
CA LYS A 413 6.66 11.47 -11.75
C LYS A 413 5.86 12.55 -12.47
N GLN A 414 4.92 12.17 -13.36
CA GLN A 414 4.04 13.14 -14.03
C GLN A 414 3.25 14.01 -13.05
N LEU A 415 2.78 13.42 -11.95
CA LEU A 415 2.09 14.16 -10.90
C LEU A 415 3.02 15.15 -10.21
N GLN A 416 4.23 14.70 -9.85
CA GLN A 416 5.23 15.55 -9.22
C GLN A 416 5.61 16.72 -10.12
N ASP A 417 5.95 16.45 -11.38
CA ASP A 417 6.30 17.45 -12.40
C ASP A 417 5.17 18.46 -12.61
N ALA A 418 3.91 18.00 -12.72
CA ALA A 418 2.75 18.87 -12.91
C ALA A 418 2.44 19.77 -11.70
N LEU A 419 2.85 19.37 -10.50
CA LEU A 419 2.55 20.07 -9.25
C LEU A 419 3.75 20.83 -8.66
N VAL A 420 4.94 20.80 -9.28
CA VAL A 420 6.16 21.44 -8.76
C VAL A 420 5.92 22.90 -8.35
N THR A 421 5.23 23.65 -9.21
CA THR A 421 4.98 25.10 -9.03
C THR A 421 3.65 25.39 -8.34
N HIS A 422 2.87 24.38 -7.98
CA HIS A 422 1.52 24.57 -7.44
C HIS A 422 1.58 24.84 -5.92
N PRO A 423 0.99 25.95 -5.42
CA PRO A 423 1.07 26.32 -3.99
C PRO A 423 0.45 25.27 -3.07
N ARG A 424 -0.54 24.52 -3.57
CA ARG A 424 -1.24 23.43 -2.85
C ARG A 424 -0.82 22.00 -3.25
N ARG A 425 0.42 21.80 -3.73
CA ARG A 425 0.88 20.49 -4.26
C ARG A 425 0.66 19.30 -3.32
N ASN A 426 0.82 19.50 -2.01
CA ASN A 426 0.66 18.43 -1.02
C ASN A 426 -0.81 18.01 -0.88
N THR A 427 -1.74 18.98 -0.83
CA THR A 427 -3.18 18.72 -0.79
C THR A 427 -3.65 17.96 -2.03
N LEU A 428 -3.24 18.41 -3.22
CA LEU A 428 -3.61 17.76 -4.49
C LEU A 428 -3.02 16.35 -4.64
N THR A 429 -1.80 16.14 -4.14
CA THR A 429 -1.21 14.80 -4.05
C THR A 429 -2.01 13.92 -3.07
N GLY A 430 -2.46 14.49 -1.95
CA GLY A 430 -3.36 13.84 -1.00
C GLY A 430 -4.69 13.40 -1.62
N LEU A 431 -5.31 14.24 -2.46
CA LEU A 431 -6.54 13.89 -3.17
C LEU A 431 -6.35 12.68 -4.10
N GLN A 432 -5.21 12.54 -4.78
CA GLN A 432 -4.92 11.33 -5.56
C GLN A 432 -4.87 10.08 -4.66
N PHE A 433 -4.22 10.16 -3.49
CA PHE A 433 -4.21 9.03 -2.55
C PHE A 433 -5.62 8.68 -2.05
N THR A 434 -6.46 9.68 -1.81
CA THR A 434 -7.87 9.47 -1.49
C THR A 434 -8.59 8.71 -2.60
N MET A 435 -8.43 9.12 -3.86
CA MET A 435 -9.04 8.42 -5.00
C MET A 435 -8.61 6.95 -5.08
N GLN A 436 -7.32 6.67 -4.85
CA GLN A 436 -6.78 5.31 -4.80
C GLN A 436 -7.39 4.50 -3.65
N ASN A 437 -7.50 5.08 -2.45
CA ASN A 437 -8.08 4.42 -1.28
C ASN A 437 -9.58 4.13 -1.48
N VAL A 438 -10.33 5.05 -2.10
CA VAL A 438 -11.74 4.83 -2.45
C VAL A 438 -11.88 3.67 -3.44
N ALA A 439 -11.03 3.62 -4.47
CA ALA A 439 -11.03 2.51 -5.43
C ALA A 439 -10.67 1.16 -4.77
N ASP A 440 -9.72 1.15 -3.84
CA ASP A 440 -9.36 -0.06 -3.07
C ASP A 440 -10.49 -0.48 -2.11
N LEU A 441 -11.21 0.47 -1.51
CA LEU A 441 -12.40 0.17 -0.71
C LEU A 441 -13.54 -0.42 -1.56
N MET A 442 -13.76 0.13 -2.76
CA MET A 442 -14.74 -0.40 -3.72
C MET A 442 -14.41 -1.84 -4.13
N LYS A 443 -13.12 -2.20 -4.25
CA LYS A 443 -12.69 -3.59 -4.49
C LYS A 443 -13.17 -4.52 -3.38
N TYR A 444 -13.03 -4.13 -2.12
CA TYR A 444 -13.51 -4.95 -0.99
C TYR A 444 -15.04 -5.06 -0.99
N ILE A 445 -15.76 -3.96 -1.22
CA ILE A 445 -17.23 -3.96 -1.34
C ILE A 445 -17.69 -4.89 -2.46
N LEU A 446 -17.05 -4.81 -3.64
CA LEU A 446 -17.32 -5.68 -4.77
C LEU A 446 -17.19 -7.16 -4.39
N THR A 447 -16.15 -7.53 -3.66
CA THR A 447 -15.96 -8.93 -3.22
C THR A 447 -16.89 -9.36 -2.08
N MET A 448 -17.36 -8.43 -1.24
CA MET A 448 -18.40 -8.72 -0.26
C MET A 448 -19.75 -8.99 -0.94
N ILE A 449 -20.08 -8.22 -1.99
CA ILE A 449 -21.28 -8.46 -2.80
C ILE A 449 -21.15 -9.79 -3.56
N LEU A 450 -19.97 -10.05 -4.14
CA LEU A 450 -19.65 -11.25 -4.93
C LEU A 450 -18.91 -12.31 -4.11
N TYR A 451 -19.44 -12.64 -2.93
CA TYR A 451 -18.76 -13.48 -1.94
C TYR A 451 -18.60 -14.96 -2.36
N ARG A 452 -19.34 -15.45 -3.37
CA ARG A 452 -19.27 -16.85 -3.81
C ARG A 452 -18.14 -17.04 -4.84
N PRO A 453 -17.30 -18.09 -4.72
CA PRO A 453 -16.23 -18.36 -5.69
C PRO A 453 -16.70 -18.50 -7.14
N SER A 454 -17.90 -19.07 -7.36
CA SER A 454 -18.51 -19.19 -8.70
C SER A 454 -18.86 -17.84 -9.33
N GLN A 455 -19.02 -16.79 -8.51
CA GLN A 455 -19.29 -15.42 -8.95
C GLN A 455 -18.01 -14.62 -9.18
N PHE A 456 -16.84 -15.13 -8.79
CA PHE A 456 -15.57 -14.40 -8.84
C PHE A 456 -15.21 -13.89 -10.25
N ARG A 457 -15.65 -14.59 -11.30
CA ARG A 457 -15.51 -14.13 -12.70
C ARG A 457 -16.12 -12.75 -12.95
N TRP A 458 -17.18 -12.38 -12.23
CA TRP A 458 -17.78 -11.05 -12.33
C TRP A 458 -16.89 -10.01 -11.65
N ALA A 459 -16.28 -10.34 -10.51
CA ALA A 459 -15.30 -9.45 -9.85
C ALA A 459 -14.05 -9.25 -10.73
N ALA A 460 -13.58 -10.32 -11.38
CA ALA A 460 -12.51 -10.27 -12.37
C ALA A 460 -12.88 -9.38 -13.57
N THR A 461 -14.12 -9.47 -14.07
CA THR A 461 -14.62 -8.64 -15.18
C THR A 461 -14.68 -7.16 -14.81
N VAL A 462 -15.20 -6.83 -13.62
CA VAL A 462 -15.22 -5.45 -13.13
C VAL A 462 -13.80 -4.90 -12.98
N SER A 463 -12.86 -5.73 -12.51
CA SER A 463 -11.45 -5.34 -12.40
C SER A 463 -10.83 -5.06 -13.77
N PHE A 464 -11.05 -5.93 -14.76
CA PHE A 464 -10.56 -5.71 -16.12
C PHE A 464 -11.21 -4.48 -16.77
N ALA A 465 -12.51 -4.26 -16.55
CA ALA A 465 -13.21 -3.07 -17.00
C ALA A 465 -12.65 -1.80 -16.34
N SER A 466 -12.33 -1.83 -15.05
CA SER A 466 -11.70 -0.72 -14.33
C SER A 466 -10.32 -0.39 -14.91
N VAL A 467 -9.45 -1.38 -15.10
CA VAL A 467 -8.11 -1.18 -15.69
C VAL A 467 -8.21 -0.63 -17.12
N THR A 468 -9.14 -1.16 -17.93
CA THR A 468 -9.38 -0.66 -19.30
C THR A 468 -9.92 0.77 -19.29
N THR A 469 -10.84 1.09 -18.38
CA THR A 469 -11.35 2.45 -18.19
C THR A 469 -10.24 3.39 -17.76
N GLY A 470 -9.32 2.94 -16.90
CA GLY A 470 -8.09 3.65 -16.55
C GLY A 470 -7.25 3.96 -17.81
N ALA A 471 -6.97 2.96 -18.64
CA ALA A 471 -6.22 3.13 -19.89
C ALA A 471 -6.86 4.14 -20.85
N VAL A 472 -8.19 4.09 -20.99
CA VAL A 472 -8.95 5.06 -21.81
C VAL A 472 -8.93 6.46 -21.19
N THR A 473 -9.05 6.56 -19.86
CA THR A 473 -8.94 7.84 -19.14
C THR A 473 -7.56 8.45 -19.33
N TYR A 474 -6.51 7.63 -19.30
CA TYR A 474 -5.15 8.08 -19.60
C TYR A 474 -5.00 8.56 -21.06
N MET A 475 -5.68 7.94 -22.03
CA MET A 475 -5.68 8.47 -23.40
C MET A 475 -6.29 9.88 -23.50
N VAL A 476 -7.25 10.24 -22.64
CA VAL A 476 -7.76 11.61 -22.54
C VAL A 476 -6.66 12.56 -22.07
N TYR A 477 -5.87 12.16 -21.05
CA TYR A 477 -4.68 12.90 -20.62
C TYR A 477 -3.67 13.07 -21.77
N VAL A 478 -3.33 11.98 -22.46
CA VAL A 478 -2.42 12.00 -23.62
C VAL A 478 -2.90 12.99 -24.69
N LYS A 479 -4.20 13.00 -24.99
CA LYS A 479 -4.80 13.92 -25.97
C LYS A 479 -4.72 15.37 -25.51
N LYS A 480 -4.94 15.65 -24.21
CA LYS A 480 -4.85 17.01 -23.66
C LYS A 480 -3.43 17.56 -23.69
N GLU A 481 -2.44 16.75 -23.31
CA GLU A 481 -1.03 17.17 -23.28
C GLU A 481 -0.42 17.30 -24.69
N ARG A 482 -0.83 16.44 -25.64
CA ARG A 482 -0.16 16.34 -26.95
C ARG A 482 -0.99 16.81 -28.15
N GLY A 483 -2.28 17.06 -27.97
CA GLY A 483 -3.23 17.36 -29.05
C GLY A 483 -3.62 16.16 -29.93
N HIS A 484 -2.90 15.04 -29.88
CA HIS A 484 -3.18 13.83 -30.67
C HIS A 484 -2.76 12.53 -29.95
N ILE A 485 -3.49 11.43 -30.19
CA ILE A 485 -3.32 10.15 -29.47
C ILE A 485 -2.21 9.29 -30.10
N ALA A 486 -2.21 9.13 -31.43
CA ALA A 486 -1.18 8.42 -32.19
C ALA A 486 -0.43 9.39 -33.12
N HIS A 487 0.88 9.22 -33.27
CA HIS A 487 1.62 9.86 -34.36
C HIS A 487 1.53 8.93 -35.56
N ILE A 488 0.49 9.07 -36.38
CA ILE A 488 0.52 8.47 -37.71
C ILE A 488 1.45 9.38 -38.50
N PRO A 489 2.68 8.95 -38.86
CA PRO A 489 3.52 9.77 -39.72
C PRO A 489 2.71 10.01 -40.99
N LYS A 490 2.34 11.27 -41.27
CA LYS A 490 1.73 11.60 -42.55
C LYS A 490 2.72 11.12 -43.60
N PRO A 491 2.36 10.13 -44.45
CA PRO A 491 3.27 9.63 -45.45
C PRO A 491 3.68 10.81 -46.35
N ALA A 492 4.95 10.85 -46.75
CA ALA A 492 5.59 12.02 -47.36
C ALA A 492 4.85 12.58 -48.60
N TRP A 493 3.98 11.78 -49.24
CA TRP A 493 3.16 12.21 -50.37
C TRP A 493 2.05 13.21 -50.01
N ILE A 494 1.56 13.24 -48.77
CA ILE A 494 0.52 14.22 -48.33
C ILE A 494 1.13 15.61 -48.08
N LYS A 495 2.42 15.70 -47.72
CA LYS A 495 3.15 16.97 -47.59
C LYS A 495 3.48 17.64 -48.95
N LYS A 496 3.26 16.95 -50.07
CA LYS A 496 3.45 17.49 -51.42
C LYS A 496 2.15 18.02 -52.06
N ILE A 497 1.00 17.79 -51.42
CA ILE A 497 -0.33 18.11 -51.96
C ILE A 497 -1.01 19.26 -51.19
N LEU A 498 -0.62 19.48 -49.93
CA LEU A 498 -0.90 20.70 -49.14
C LEU A 498 0.30 21.64 -49.27
#